data_AF-A0A529QTV3-F1
#
_entry.id   AF-A0A529QTV3-F1
#
_cell.length_a   1.000
_cell.length_b   1.000
_cell.length_c   1.000
_cell.angle_alpha   90.00
_cell.angle_beta   90.00
_cell.angle_gamma   90.00
#
_symmetry.space_group_name_H-M   'P 1'
#
loop_
_entity.id
_entity.type
_entity.pdbx_description
1 polymer ?
#
loop_
_entity_poly.entity_id
_entity_poly.type
_entity_poly.pdbx_seq_one_letter_code
_entity_poly.pdbx_strand_id
1 'polypeptide(L)'
;LVADALGMEAVLIHPFSGLLSAYGIGLSSVFASRQQGLLQPLAEESRAAIETLIAALRSEVVAELGEQGIAEEALSTRPVLHVRYDGTDTALPVNFEHGSIFRARSDFEAAHRAQFGFVYDVKPIVVETVAVEGMEAAREVRAETSAPNGAAGVEPKPSESRRIYTEGRWHEAGVYRRGNLKPSNTVAGPALIIEPNQTIVVEPGWRAEITSLNHVVIRRTERKARAAALGTEADPVMLEVFNNLFMSIAEQMGVTLQNTAYSVNIKERLDFSCAVFDRHGALVANAPHMPVHLGSMDRSVETVIRLNSGDIHPGDVFALNAPYNGGTHLPDITVVTPVFDDAQSEILFWAASRGHHADVGGTAPGSMTPLATTVDEEGVLFDNFRIVDRGRFREKELETLLTDHPYPARNP
;
A
#
# COMPACT_ATOMS: atom_id res chain seq x y z
N LEU A 1 -5.10 3.46 -25.56
CA LEU A 1 -5.31 2.16 -24.90
C LEU A 1 -4.72 2.19 -23.50
N VAL A 2 -5.49 1.76 -22.48
CA VAL A 2 -5.04 1.74 -21.07
C VAL A 2 -3.84 0.82 -20.87
N ALA A 3 -3.88 -0.41 -21.40
CA ALA A 3 -2.77 -1.37 -21.27
C ALA A 3 -1.44 -0.82 -21.84
N ASP A 4 -1.46 -0.19 -23.01
CA ASP A 4 -0.26 0.44 -23.58
C ASP A 4 0.22 1.65 -22.76
N ALA A 5 -0.69 2.49 -22.25
CA ALA A 5 -0.34 3.65 -21.45
C ALA A 5 0.31 3.23 -20.12
N LEU A 6 -0.14 2.11 -19.55
CA LEU A 6 0.40 1.51 -18.33
C LEU A 6 1.63 0.60 -18.60
N GLY A 7 2.05 0.43 -19.85
CA GLY A 7 3.17 -0.44 -20.21
C GLY A 7 2.92 -1.94 -19.97
N MET A 8 1.66 -2.37 -19.90
CA MET A 8 1.29 -3.77 -19.73
C MET A 8 1.60 -4.57 -21.01
N GLU A 9 2.09 -5.80 -20.85
CA GLU A 9 2.43 -6.69 -21.96
C GLU A 9 1.37 -7.76 -22.23
N ALA A 10 0.48 -7.99 -21.26
CA ALA A 10 -0.57 -8.98 -21.34
C ALA A 10 -1.85 -8.52 -20.64
N VAL A 11 -3.00 -8.96 -21.16
CA VAL A 11 -4.32 -8.77 -20.58
C VAL A 11 -5.05 -10.12 -20.57
N LEU A 12 -5.53 -10.54 -19.41
CA LEU A 12 -6.36 -11.73 -19.26
C LEU A 12 -7.84 -11.33 -19.25
N ILE A 13 -8.65 -11.98 -20.08
CA ILE A 13 -10.10 -11.76 -20.16
C ILE A 13 -10.81 -13.08 -19.90
N HIS A 14 -11.59 -13.10 -18.82
CA HIS A 14 -12.41 -14.24 -18.46
C HIS A 14 -13.63 -14.36 -19.41
N PRO A 15 -14.10 -15.57 -19.77
CA PRO A 15 -15.28 -15.77 -20.63
C PRO A 15 -16.57 -15.16 -20.07
N PHE A 16 -16.63 -15.02 -18.75
CA PHE A 16 -17.73 -14.38 -18.04
C PHE A 16 -17.38 -12.97 -17.56
N SER A 17 -16.44 -12.24 -18.17
CA SER A 17 -16.04 -10.90 -17.70
C SER A 17 -17.25 -9.94 -17.53
N GLY A 18 -18.23 -10.00 -18.44
CA GLY A 18 -19.48 -9.22 -18.36
C GLY A 18 -20.48 -9.71 -17.30
N LEU A 19 -20.23 -10.86 -16.67
CA LEU A 19 -21.07 -11.50 -15.64
C LEU A 19 -20.23 -11.93 -14.42
N LEU A 20 -19.01 -11.40 -14.28
CA LEU A 20 -17.99 -11.98 -13.39
C LEU A 20 -18.40 -11.88 -11.92
N SER A 21 -19.13 -10.83 -11.55
CA SER A 21 -19.68 -10.67 -10.20
C SER A 21 -20.69 -11.77 -9.87
N ALA A 22 -21.60 -12.11 -10.79
CA ALA A 22 -22.58 -13.18 -10.58
C ALA A 22 -21.91 -14.56 -10.52
N TYR A 23 -20.89 -14.77 -11.35
CA TYR A 23 -20.05 -15.96 -11.29
C TYR A 23 -19.32 -16.08 -9.94
N GLY A 24 -18.74 -14.98 -9.44
CA GLY A 24 -18.08 -14.92 -8.14
C GLY A 24 -19.03 -15.23 -6.97
N ILE A 25 -20.26 -14.70 -6.98
CA ILE A 25 -21.29 -15.03 -5.99
C ILE A 25 -21.66 -16.53 -6.05
N GLY A 26 -21.72 -17.10 -7.25
CA GLY A 26 -21.98 -18.54 -7.40
C GLY A 26 -20.84 -19.45 -6.92
N LEU A 27 -19.61 -18.93 -6.86
CA LEU A 27 -18.43 -19.65 -6.38
C LEU A 27 -18.13 -19.43 -4.89
N SER A 28 -18.72 -18.42 -4.26
CA SER A 28 -18.38 -18.08 -2.88
C SER A 28 -18.84 -19.19 -1.93
N SER A 29 -17.93 -19.65 -1.07
CA SER A 29 -18.27 -20.49 0.06
C SER A 29 -19.12 -19.73 1.07
N VAL A 30 -19.99 -20.44 1.77
CA VAL A 30 -20.68 -19.88 2.94
C VAL A 30 -19.63 -19.57 4.01
N PHE A 31 -19.68 -18.35 4.54
CA PHE A 31 -18.72 -17.82 5.50
C PHE A 31 -19.46 -17.18 6.67
N ALA A 32 -18.98 -17.43 7.89
CA ALA A 32 -19.42 -16.77 9.10
C ALA A 32 -18.20 -16.34 9.93
N SER A 33 -18.32 -15.22 10.63
CA SER A 33 -17.27 -14.75 11.53
C SER A 33 -17.86 -14.19 12.82
N ARG A 34 -17.19 -14.46 13.93
CA ARG A 34 -17.47 -13.88 15.25
C ARG A 34 -16.20 -13.32 15.84
N GLN A 35 -16.32 -12.19 16.50
CA GLN A 35 -15.20 -11.51 17.11
C GLN A 35 -15.59 -10.83 18.42
N GLN A 36 -14.63 -10.73 19.33
CA GLN A 36 -14.79 -10.06 20.61
C GLN A 36 -13.46 -9.45 21.08
N GLY A 37 -13.53 -8.25 21.67
CA GLY A 37 -12.38 -7.57 22.24
C GLY A 37 -11.81 -8.28 23.47
N LEU A 38 -10.47 -8.32 23.58
CA LEU A 38 -9.76 -8.92 24.72
C LEU A 38 -8.76 -7.97 25.40
N LEU A 39 -8.24 -6.94 24.69
CA LEU A 39 -7.32 -5.91 25.20
C LEU A 39 -6.31 -6.43 26.25
N GLN A 40 -5.54 -7.45 25.88
CA GLN A 40 -4.53 -8.10 26.74
C GLN A 40 -3.18 -8.23 26.02
N PRO A 41 -2.04 -8.31 26.74
CA PRO A 41 -0.75 -8.54 26.11
C PRO A 41 -0.73 -9.82 25.26
N LEU A 42 -0.05 -9.79 24.12
CA LEU A 42 0.30 -10.99 23.36
C LEU A 42 1.45 -11.73 24.07
N ALA A 43 1.11 -12.42 25.16
CA ALA A 43 2.03 -13.10 26.05
C ALA A 43 1.43 -14.42 26.57
N GLU A 44 2.27 -15.30 27.13
CA GLU A 44 1.81 -16.62 27.60
C GLU A 44 0.81 -16.52 28.76
N GLU A 45 0.88 -15.45 29.56
CA GLU A 45 -0.06 -15.19 30.65
C GLU A 45 -1.50 -14.97 30.15
N SER A 46 -1.66 -14.47 28.93
CA SER A 46 -2.96 -14.20 28.29
C SER A 46 -3.47 -15.36 27.44
N ARG A 47 -2.65 -16.39 27.21
CA ARG A 47 -2.97 -17.51 26.32
C ARG A 47 -4.26 -18.24 26.72
N ALA A 48 -4.45 -18.52 28.00
CA ALA A 48 -5.65 -19.22 28.48
C ALA A 48 -6.93 -18.41 28.21
N ALA A 49 -6.87 -17.07 28.33
CA ALA A 49 -8.00 -16.20 28.05
C ALA A 49 -8.30 -16.16 26.54
N ILE A 50 -7.27 -16.10 25.69
CA ILE A 50 -7.38 -16.18 24.23
C ILE A 50 -8.03 -17.50 23.82
N GLU A 51 -7.53 -18.64 24.30
CA GLU A 51 -8.06 -19.97 23.96
C GLU A 51 -9.51 -20.15 24.43
N THR A 52 -9.85 -19.64 25.62
CA THR A 52 -11.24 -19.65 26.13
C THR A 52 -12.17 -18.86 25.21
N LEU A 53 -11.74 -17.68 24.76
CA LEU A 53 -12.53 -16.83 23.87
C LEU A 53 -12.66 -17.45 22.46
N ILE A 54 -11.58 -18.03 21.92
CA ILE A 54 -11.62 -18.78 20.67
C ILE A 54 -12.65 -19.92 20.75
N ALA A 55 -12.69 -20.67 21.85
CA ALA A 55 -13.65 -21.76 22.01
C ALA A 55 -15.10 -21.27 21.99
N ALA A 56 -15.39 -20.18 22.70
CA ALA A 56 -16.74 -19.57 22.73
C ALA A 56 -17.16 -19.08 21.33
N LEU A 57 -16.31 -18.30 20.66
CA LEU A 57 -16.59 -17.77 19.32
C LEU A 57 -16.72 -18.88 18.28
N ARG A 58 -15.92 -19.95 18.39
CA ARG A 58 -16.01 -21.12 17.51
C ARG A 58 -17.37 -21.80 17.63
N SER A 59 -17.88 -21.99 18.85
CA SER A 59 -19.22 -22.56 19.04
C SER A 59 -20.31 -21.72 18.39
N GLU A 60 -20.23 -20.39 18.46
CA GLU A 60 -21.19 -19.50 17.80
C GLU A 60 -21.10 -19.59 16.27
N VAL A 61 -19.88 -19.60 15.71
CA VAL A 61 -19.66 -19.73 14.26
C VAL A 61 -20.18 -21.07 13.73
N VAL A 62 -19.91 -22.17 14.44
CA VAL A 62 -20.41 -23.50 14.06
C VAL A 62 -21.93 -23.54 14.12
N ALA A 63 -22.55 -22.94 15.14
CA ALA A 63 -24.01 -22.87 15.25
C ALA A 63 -24.63 -22.09 14.08
N GLU A 64 -24.09 -20.91 13.72
CA GLU A 64 -24.58 -20.11 12.59
C GLU A 64 -24.46 -20.87 11.26
N LEU A 65 -23.33 -21.52 11.00
CA LEU A 65 -23.14 -22.28 9.77
C LEU A 65 -24.04 -23.53 9.74
N GLY A 66 -24.32 -24.11 10.90
CA GLY A 66 -25.30 -25.19 11.05
C GLY A 66 -26.73 -24.75 10.70
N GLU A 67 -27.15 -23.54 11.10
CA GLU A 67 -28.45 -22.96 10.72
C GLU A 67 -28.58 -22.75 9.20
N GLN A 68 -27.45 -22.53 8.52
CA GLN A 68 -27.37 -22.42 7.06
C GLN A 68 -27.28 -23.79 6.36
N GLY A 69 -27.37 -24.89 7.11
CA GLY A 69 -27.41 -26.26 6.57
C GLY A 69 -26.04 -26.86 6.26
N ILE A 70 -24.95 -26.30 6.79
CA ILE A 70 -23.60 -26.86 6.63
C ILE A 70 -23.34 -27.88 7.75
N ALA A 71 -22.96 -29.10 7.38
CA ALA A 71 -22.63 -30.16 8.33
C ALA A 71 -21.28 -29.89 9.03
N GLU A 72 -21.17 -30.25 10.32
CA GLU A 72 -19.99 -29.95 11.14
C GLU A 72 -18.70 -30.56 10.59
N GLU A 73 -18.78 -31.76 9.98
CA GLU A 73 -17.64 -32.43 9.35
C GLU A 73 -17.15 -31.73 8.09
N ALA A 74 -18.00 -30.89 7.50
CA ALA A 74 -17.71 -30.07 6.32
C ALA A 74 -17.35 -28.63 6.71
N LEU A 75 -17.08 -28.33 7.98
CA LEU A 75 -16.66 -27.01 8.44
C LEU A 75 -15.14 -26.92 8.63
N SER A 76 -14.58 -25.78 8.23
CA SER A 76 -13.24 -25.36 8.63
C SER A 76 -13.35 -24.08 9.44
N THR A 77 -12.66 -24.03 10.58
CA THR A 77 -12.60 -22.82 11.41
C THR A 77 -11.16 -22.41 11.64
N ARG A 78 -10.92 -21.11 11.57
CA ARG A 78 -9.61 -20.48 11.72
C ARG A 78 -9.69 -19.36 12.76
N PRO A 79 -9.02 -19.49 13.92
CA PRO A 79 -8.84 -18.37 14.83
C PRO A 79 -7.84 -17.36 14.28
N VAL A 80 -8.20 -16.08 14.41
CA VAL A 80 -7.40 -14.92 14.01
C VAL A 80 -7.30 -13.97 15.21
N LEU A 81 -6.10 -13.51 15.55
CA LEU A 81 -5.93 -12.44 16.52
C LEU A 81 -5.70 -11.14 15.75
N HIS A 82 -6.41 -10.09 16.13
CA HIS A 82 -6.09 -8.73 15.71
C HIS A 82 -5.17 -8.14 16.76
N VAL A 83 -3.91 -7.96 16.40
CA VAL A 83 -2.85 -7.52 17.31
C VAL A 83 -2.22 -6.23 16.83
N ARG A 84 -1.77 -5.42 17.78
CA ARG A 84 -1.12 -4.12 17.51
C ARG A 84 -0.05 -3.84 18.53
N TYR A 85 0.84 -2.91 18.24
CA TYR A 85 1.71 -2.37 19.27
C TYR A 85 0.87 -1.59 20.30
N ASP A 86 1.24 -1.71 21.57
CA ASP A 86 0.56 -0.98 22.64
C ASP A 86 0.59 0.52 22.34
N GLY A 87 -0.55 1.19 22.48
CA GLY A 87 -0.77 2.62 22.17
C GLY A 87 -0.92 3.03 20.70
N THR A 88 -0.80 2.13 19.71
CA THR A 88 -1.30 2.39 18.33
C THR A 88 -2.76 1.97 18.21
N ASP A 89 -3.45 2.39 17.14
CA ASP A 89 -4.85 1.99 16.86
C ASP A 89 -4.99 1.02 15.67
N THR A 90 -3.92 0.77 14.91
CA THR A 90 -3.97 -0.15 13.76
C THR A 90 -3.64 -1.58 14.17
N ALA A 91 -4.64 -2.45 14.19
CA ALA A 91 -4.46 -3.87 14.42
C ALA A 91 -4.29 -4.67 13.12
N LEU A 92 -3.33 -5.59 13.12
CA LEU A 92 -3.06 -6.51 12.04
C LEU A 92 -3.56 -7.90 12.39
N PRO A 93 -4.20 -8.62 11.45
CA PRO A 93 -4.65 -9.98 11.68
C PRO A 93 -3.46 -10.96 11.64
N VAL A 94 -3.36 -11.85 12.63
CA VAL A 94 -2.40 -12.95 12.67
C VAL A 94 -3.10 -14.29 12.91
N ASN A 95 -2.65 -15.34 12.21
CA ASN A 95 -3.19 -16.68 12.38
C ASN A 95 -2.81 -17.24 13.77
N PHE A 96 -3.78 -17.82 14.47
CA PHE A 96 -3.56 -18.44 15.79
C PHE A 96 -3.98 -19.91 15.87
N GLU A 97 -4.09 -20.60 14.73
CA GLU A 97 -4.49 -22.02 14.65
C GLU A 97 -3.63 -22.94 15.53
N HIS A 98 -2.36 -22.61 15.73
CA HIS A 98 -1.43 -23.44 16.49
C HIS A 98 -1.31 -23.04 17.97
N GLY A 99 -2.04 -22.02 18.43
CA GLY A 99 -2.00 -21.57 19.82
C GLY A 99 -0.63 -21.08 20.31
N SER A 100 0.25 -20.63 19.40
CA SER A 100 1.62 -20.24 19.73
C SER A 100 1.79 -18.72 19.74
N ILE A 101 2.02 -18.16 20.93
CA ILE A 101 2.30 -16.73 21.12
C ILE A 101 3.56 -16.31 20.33
N PHE A 102 4.60 -17.14 20.34
CA PHE A 102 5.84 -16.90 19.60
C PHE A 102 5.59 -16.77 18.09
N ARG A 103 4.82 -17.68 17.49
CA ARG A 103 4.49 -17.62 16.05
C ARG A 103 3.64 -16.41 15.73
N ALA A 104 2.61 -16.13 16.54
CA ALA A 104 1.74 -14.97 16.35
C ALA A 104 2.53 -13.66 16.37
N ARG A 105 3.50 -13.51 17.28
CA ARG A 105 4.42 -12.37 17.32
C ARG A 105 5.27 -12.29 16.04
N SER A 106 5.88 -13.40 15.64
CA SER A 106 6.71 -13.43 14.42
C SER A 106 5.91 -13.07 13.16
N ASP A 107 4.68 -13.56 13.05
CA ASP A 107 3.79 -13.28 11.92
C ASP A 107 3.36 -11.80 11.94
N PHE A 108 3.07 -11.25 13.12
CA PHE A 108 2.77 -9.82 13.28
C PHE A 108 3.96 -8.95 12.87
N GLU A 109 5.16 -9.23 13.37
CA GLU A 109 6.36 -8.46 13.05
C GLU A 109 6.69 -8.52 11.56
N ALA A 110 6.49 -9.68 10.92
CA ALA A 110 6.64 -9.83 9.47
C ALA A 110 5.59 -9.01 8.70
N ALA A 111 4.32 -9.07 9.10
CA ALA A 111 3.24 -8.31 8.48
C ALA A 111 3.42 -6.79 8.67
N HIS A 112 3.79 -6.36 9.88
CA HIS A 112 4.03 -4.96 10.21
C HIS A 112 5.22 -4.41 9.41
N ARG A 113 6.31 -5.18 9.27
CA ARG A 113 7.44 -4.78 8.41
C ARG A 113 7.04 -4.72 6.94
N ALA A 114 6.24 -5.66 6.45
CA ALA A 114 5.78 -5.66 5.06
C ALA A 114 4.86 -4.47 4.76
N GLN A 115 4.00 -4.08 5.71
CA GLN A 115 3.02 -3.02 5.52
C GLN A 115 3.57 -1.62 5.81
N PHE A 116 4.41 -1.47 6.84
CA PHE A 116 4.87 -0.17 7.32
C PHE A 116 6.39 0.03 7.24
N GLY A 117 7.17 -1.01 6.92
CA GLY A 117 8.62 -0.93 6.71
C GLY A 117 9.49 -1.08 7.97
N PHE A 118 8.90 -1.22 9.16
CA PHE A 118 9.66 -1.32 10.42
C PHE A 118 8.96 -2.21 11.46
N VAL A 119 9.64 -2.44 12.60
CA VAL A 119 9.11 -3.07 13.82
C VAL A 119 9.68 -2.33 15.03
N TYR A 120 8.99 -2.33 16.16
CA TYR A 120 9.55 -1.84 17.41
C TYR A 120 10.27 -2.97 18.16
N ASP A 121 11.49 -2.70 18.66
CA ASP A 121 12.31 -3.69 19.35
C ASP A 121 11.78 -4.03 20.76
N VAL A 122 11.30 -3.02 21.49
CA VAL A 122 10.96 -3.15 22.92
C VAL A 122 9.46 -3.05 23.19
N LYS A 123 8.69 -2.54 22.23
CA LYS A 123 7.31 -2.16 22.47
C LYS A 123 6.39 -3.38 22.66
N PRO A 124 5.54 -3.40 23.71
CA PRO A 124 4.60 -4.51 23.90
C PRO A 124 3.62 -4.63 22.75
N ILE A 125 3.18 -5.86 22.48
CA ILE A 125 2.11 -6.17 21.52
C ILE A 125 0.86 -6.53 22.32
N VAL A 126 -0.28 -6.00 21.91
CA VAL A 126 -1.59 -6.19 22.55
C VAL A 126 -2.52 -6.93 21.58
N VAL A 127 -3.19 -7.96 22.07
CA VAL A 127 -4.37 -8.56 21.43
C VAL A 127 -5.53 -7.62 21.66
N GLU A 128 -5.95 -6.94 20.59
CA GLU A 128 -7.11 -6.06 20.63
C GLU A 128 -8.39 -6.89 20.58
N THR A 129 -8.48 -7.75 19.56
CA THR A 129 -9.68 -8.54 19.26
C THR A 129 -9.28 -9.97 18.92
N VAL A 130 -10.09 -10.92 19.39
CA VAL A 130 -10.04 -12.32 18.96
C VAL A 130 -11.18 -12.54 18.00
N ALA A 131 -10.90 -13.13 16.84
CA ALA A 131 -11.88 -13.52 15.84
C ALA A 131 -11.78 -15.02 15.55
N VAL A 132 -12.92 -15.63 15.18
CA VAL A 132 -12.97 -16.96 14.59
C VAL A 132 -13.72 -16.85 13.28
N GLU A 133 -13.05 -17.23 12.21
CA GLU A 133 -13.60 -17.32 10.88
C GLU A 133 -13.99 -18.78 10.60
N GLY A 134 -15.21 -19.00 10.13
CA GLY A 134 -15.71 -20.31 9.72
C GLY A 134 -16.13 -20.29 8.27
N MET A 135 -15.82 -21.35 7.55
CA MET A 135 -16.22 -21.54 6.17
C MET A 135 -16.58 -22.99 5.91
N GLU A 136 -17.45 -23.24 4.93
CA GLU A 136 -17.61 -24.57 4.35
C GLU A 136 -16.24 -25.03 3.84
N ALA A 137 -15.69 -26.07 4.48
CA ALA A 137 -14.44 -26.71 4.10
C ALA A 137 -14.56 -27.05 2.62
N ALA A 138 -13.65 -26.49 1.83
CA ALA A 138 -13.75 -26.36 0.39
C ALA A 138 -14.66 -27.43 -0.23
N ARG A 139 -15.87 -27.04 -0.65
CA ARG A 139 -16.45 -27.67 -1.85
C ARG A 139 -15.29 -27.74 -2.82
N GLU A 140 -15.04 -28.89 -3.44
CA GLU A 140 -14.19 -28.93 -4.63
C GLU A 140 -14.63 -27.75 -5.48
N VAL A 141 -13.85 -26.65 -5.46
CA VAL A 141 -14.10 -25.51 -6.32
C VAL A 141 -14.09 -26.19 -7.65
N ARG A 142 -15.23 -26.21 -8.34
CA ARG A 142 -15.35 -26.93 -9.61
C ARG A 142 -14.33 -26.29 -10.51
N ALA A 143 -13.14 -26.88 -10.53
CA ALA A 143 -12.00 -26.33 -11.20
C ALA A 143 -12.47 -26.18 -12.64
N GLU A 144 -12.26 -25.00 -13.19
CA GLU A 144 -12.65 -24.74 -14.57
C GLU A 144 -12.13 -25.89 -15.44
N THR A 145 -13.06 -26.51 -16.15
CA THR A 145 -12.73 -27.74 -16.86
C THR A 145 -11.81 -27.39 -18.02
N SER A 146 -10.57 -27.88 -17.97
CA SER A 146 -9.63 -27.70 -19.07
C SER A 146 -10.17 -28.41 -20.31
N ALA A 147 -10.36 -27.66 -21.39
CA ALA A 147 -10.62 -28.23 -22.68
C ALA A 147 -9.31 -28.77 -23.30
N PRO A 148 -9.34 -29.89 -24.04
CA PRO A 148 -8.17 -30.36 -24.77
C PRO A 148 -7.72 -29.30 -25.77
N ASN A 149 -6.40 -29.14 -25.91
CA ASN A 149 -5.82 -28.22 -26.87
C ASN A 149 -6.32 -28.54 -28.29
N GLY A 150 -6.69 -27.50 -29.05
CA GLY A 150 -6.90 -27.64 -30.48
C GLY A 150 -5.59 -28.01 -31.18
N ALA A 151 -5.67 -28.47 -32.43
CA ALA A 151 -4.47 -28.67 -33.24
C ALA A 151 -3.68 -27.36 -33.34
N ALA A 152 -2.43 -27.36 -32.86
CA ALA A 152 -1.54 -26.21 -32.94
C ALA A 152 -1.33 -25.80 -34.40
N GLY A 153 -1.40 -24.50 -34.69
CA GLY A 153 -1.15 -23.95 -36.03
C GLY A 153 -2.36 -23.89 -36.98
N VAL A 154 -3.57 -24.26 -36.53
CA VAL A 154 -4.79 -23.95 -37.31
C VAL A 154 -5.20 -22.50 -37.05
N GLU A 155 -4.98 -21.63 -38.03
CA GLU A 155 -5.47 -20.26 -37.96
C GLU A 155 -7.01 -20.23 -38.10
N PRO A 156 -7.73 -19.65 -37.14
CA PRO A 156 -9.17 -19.51 -37.25
C PRO A 156 -9.50 -18.59 -38.43
N LYS A 157 -10.57 -18.88 -39.16
CA LYS A 157 -11.07 -17.99 -40.21
C LYS A 157 -12.07 -16.99 -39.64
N PRO A 158 -11.98 -15.70 -40.03
CA PRO A 158 -12.99 -14.72 -39.64
C PRO A 158 -14.35 -15.10 -40.25
N SER A 159 -15.43 -14.90 -39.50
CA SER A 159 -16.79 -15.08 -40.03
C SER A 159 -17.17 -13.97 -41.01
N GLU A 160 -16.62 -12.77 -40.81
CA GLU A 160 -16.80 -11.61 -41.68
C GLU A 160 -15.69 -10.60 -41.42
N SER A 161 -15.63 -9.53 -42.22
CA SER A 161 -14.72 -8.40 -42.00
C SER A 161 -15.49 -7.09 -41.83
N ARG A 162 -14.96 -6.18 -41.01
CA ARG A 162 -15.52 -4.85 -40.74
C ARG A 162 -14.42 -3.82 -40.56
N ARG A 163 -14.71 -2.59 -40.94
CA ARG A 163 -13.82 -1.44 -40.67
C ARG A 163 -13.95 -1.00 -39.22
N ILE A 164 -12.81 -0.90 -38.53
CA ILE A 164 -12.70 -0.28 -37.20
C ILE A 164 -11.75 0.91 -37.26
N TYR A 165 -11.96 1.90 -36.39
CA TYR A 165 -11.08 3.06 -36.29
C TYR A 165 -10.25 2.96 -35.01
N THR A 166 -8.93 2.83 -35.16
CA THR A 166 -8.00 2.85 -34.02
C THR A 166 -6.65 3.45 -34.45
N GLU A 167 -5.86 3.92 -33.49
CA GLU A 167 -4.55 4.56 -33.72
C GLU A 167 -4.62 5.70 -34.77
N GLY A 168 -5.73 6.43 -34.80
CA GLY A 168 -5.91 7.56 -35.71
C GLY A 168 -6.16 7.20 -37.18
N ARG A 169 -6.44 5.92 -37.50
CA ARG A 169 -6.76 5.50 -38.88
C ARG A 169 -7.79 4.37 -38.92
N TRP A 170 -8.36 4.17 -40.10
CA TRP A 170 -9.25 3.04 -40.35
C TRP A 170 -8.46 1.77 -40.67
N HIS A 171 -8.89 0.66 -40.08
CA HIS A 171 -8.34 -0.68 -40.28
C HIS A 171 -9.45 -1.64 -40.74
N GLU A 172 -9.13 -2.57 -41.65
CA GLU A 172 -9.99 -3.74 -41.90
C GLU A 172 -9.71 -4.78 -40.81
N ALA A 173 -10.74 -5.16 -40.05
CA ALA A 173 -10.64 -6.11 -38.96
C ALA A 173 -11.42 -7.39 -39.26
N GLY A 174 -10.85 -8.53 -38.89
CA GLY A 174 -11.57 -9.81 -38.91
C GLY A 174 -12.51 -9.91 -37.73
N VAL A 175 -13.75 -10.35 -37.96
CA VAL A 175 -14.74 -10.63 -36.92
C VAL A 175 -14.75 -12.14 -36.67
N TYR A 176 -14.49 -12.54 -35.44
CA TYR A 176 -14.43 -13.92 -35.00
C TYR A 176 -15.54 -14.18 -33.99
N ARG A 177 -16.34 -15.22 -34.21
CA ARG A 177 -17.30 -15.69 -33.21
C ARG A 177 -16.59 -16.58 -32.20
N ARG A 178 -16.70 -16.25 -30.91
CA ARG A 178 -15.98 -16.95 -29.85
C ARG A 178 -16.20 -18.46 -29.81
N GLY A 179 -17.43 -18.91 -30.12
CA GLY A 179 -17.79 -20.33 -30.17
C GLY A 179 -17.06 -21.14 -31.25
N ASN A 180 -16.45 -20.48 -32.24
CA ASN A 180 -15.67 -21.14 -33.28
C ASN A 180 -14.18 -21.22 -32.95
N LEU A 181 -13.74 -20.57 -31.86
CA LEU A 181 -12.35 -20.56 -31.41
C LEU A 181 -12.13 -21.65 -30.36
N LYS A 182 -11.11 -22.46 -30.58
CA LYS A 182 -10.68 -23.55 -29.71
C LYS A 182 -9.43 -23.15 -28.91
N PRO A 183 -9.13 -23.82 -27.78
CA PRO A 183 -7.86 -23.67 -27.10
C PRO A 183 -6.66 -23.75 -28.06
N SER A 184 -5.65 -22.93 -27.81
CA SER A 184 -4.46 -22.70 -28.65
C SER A 184 -4.69 -21.95 -29.97
N ASN A 185 -5.93 -21.59 -30.33
CA ASN A 185 -6.14 -20.66 -31.44
C ASN A 185 -5.60 -19.28 -31.08
N THR A 186 -4.97 -18.63 -32.06
CA THR A 186 -4.53 -17.24 -31.94
C THR A 186 -5.21 -16.37 -32.97
N VAL A 187 -5.48 -15.11 -32.60
CA VAL A 187 -6.08 -14.09 -33.46
C VAL A 187 -5.20 -12.85 -33.36
N ALA A 188 -4.53 -12.50 -34.46
CA ALA A 188 -3.77 -11.25 -34.54
C ALA A 188 -4.72 -10.07 -34.76
N GLY A 189 -4.44 -8.94 -34.10
CA GLY A 189 -5.14 -7.68 -34.37
C GLY A 189 -4.70 -7.05 -35.69
N PRO A 190 -5.50 -6.16 -36.29
CA PRO A 190 -6.81 -5.69 -35.84
C PRO A 190 -7.92 -6.74 -35.99
N ALA A 191 -8.64 -7.06 -34.91
CA ALA A 191 -9.70 -8.05 -34.91
C ALA A 191 -10.77 -7.78 -33.84
N LEU A 192 -11.97 -8.31 -34.05
CA LEU A 192 -13.06 -8.33 -33.08
C LEU A 192 -13.39 -9.78 -32.73
N ILE A 193 -13.36 -10.14 -31.44
CA ILE A 193 -13.85 -11.42 -30.96
C ILE A 193 -15.20 -11.16 -30.27
N ILE A 194 -16.27 -11.67 -30.88
CA ILE A 194 -17.64 -11.48 -30.40
C ILE A 194 -18.05 -12.67 -29.54
N GLU A 195 -18.38 -12.39 -28.29
CA GLU A 195 -18.92 -13.34 -27.33
C GLU A 195 -20.41 -13.04 -27.06
N PRO A 196 -21.16 -13.95 -26.42
CA PRO A 196 -22.57 -13.71 -26.09
C PRO A 196 -22.82 -12.52 -25.16
N ASN A 197 -21.85 -12.21 -24.28
CA ASN A 197 -21.95 -11.23 -23.20
C ASN A 197 -20.87 -10.14 -23.25
N GLN A 198 -19.94 -10.18 -24.21
CA GLN A 198 -18.87 -9.19 -24.35
C GLN A 198 -18.35 -9.11 -25.79
N THR A 199 -17.65 -8.04 -26.11
CA THR A 199 -16.91 -7.88 -27.37
C THR A 199 -15.47 -7.50 -27.04
N ILE A 200 -14.54 -8.33 -27.48
CA ILE A 200 -13.10 -8.12 -27.25
C ILE A 200 -12.51 -7.50 -28.51
N VAL A 201 -11.90 -6.32 -28.37
CA VAL A 201 -11.17 -5.66 -29.44
C VAL A 201 -9.70 -6.02 -29.32
N VAL A 202 -9.15 -6.67 -30.35
CA VAL A 202 -7.71 -6.97 -30.46
C VAL A 202 -7.12 -5.93 -31.39
N GLU A 203 -6.40 -4.97 -30.83
CA GLU A 203 -5.82 -3.86 -31.58
C GLU A 203 -4.57 -4.27 -32.39
N PRO A 204 -4.15 -3.47 -33.39
CA PRO A 204 -2.89 -3.67 -34.11
C PRO A 204 -1.70 -3.88 -33.16
N GLY A 205 -0.79 -4.80 -33.48
CA GLY A 205 0.38 -5.11 -32.64
C GLY A 205 0.07 -5.96 -31.40
N TRP A 206 -1.19 -6.38 -31.21
CA TRP A 206 -1.61 -7.34 -30.20
C TRP A 206 -2.10 -8.66 -30.82
N ARG A 207 -2.03 -9.74 -30.04
CA ARG A 207 -2.51 -11.06 -30.42
C ARG A 207 -3.28 -11.69 -29.27
N ALA A 208 -4.51 -12.11 -29.53
CA ALA A 208 -5.29 -12.91 -28.60
C ALA A 208 -4.95 -14.39 -28.76
N GLU A 209 -4.93 -15.11 -27.65
CA GLU A 209 -4.79 -16.56 -27.55
C GLU A 209 -5.91 -17.12 -26.68
N ILE A 210 -6.54 -18.21 -27.11
CA ILE A 210 -7.50 -18.95 -26.29
C ILE A 210 -6.75 -19.98 -25.45
N THR A 211 -6.84 -19.88 -24.12
CA THR A 211 -6.19 -20.84 -23.22
C THR A 211 -6.97 -22.15 -23.12
N SER A 212 -6.37 -23.16 -22.47
CA SER A 212 -7.05 -24.43 -22.15
C SER A 212 -8.22 -24.28 -21.18
N LEU A 213 -8.21 -23.24 -20.34
CA LEU A 213 -9.34 -22.85 -19.48
C LEU A 213 -10.37 -21.98 -20.22
N ASN A 214 -10.25 -21.88 -21.55
CA ASN A 214 -11.14 -21.09 -22.39
C ASN A 214 -11.04 -19.57 -22.15
N HIS A 215 -10.03 -19.09 -21.43
CA HIS A 215 -9.76 -17.65 -21.26
C HIS A 215 -9.20 -17.04 -22.53
N VAL A 216 -9.34 -15.73 -22.69
CA VAL A 216 -8.65 -14.99 -23.74
C VAL A 216 -7.48 -14.24 -23.12
N VAL A 217 -6.26 -14.60 -23.51
CA VAL A 217 -5.07 -13.84 -23.15
C VAL A 217 -4.65 -13.03 -24.35
N ILE A 218 -4.65 -11.70 -24.24
CA ILE A 218 -4.13 -10.81 -25.26
C ILE A 218 -2.70 -10.44 -24.89
N ARG A 219 -1.75 -10.74 -25.77
CA ARG A 219 -0.34 -10.38 -25.60
C ARG A 219 0.11 -9.42 -26.68
N ARG A 220 1.02 -8.56 -26.28
CA ARG A 220 1.64 -7.59 -27.16
C ARG A 220 2.70 -8.29 -28.01
N THR A 221 2.58 -8.20 -29.34
CA THR A 221 3.52 -8.88 -30.26
C THR A 221 4.53 -7.93 -30.89
N GLU A 222 4.20 -6.65 -30.96
CA GLU A 222 5.09 -5.63 -31.48
C GLU A 222 5.44 -4.67 -30.36
N ARG A 223 6.71 -4.30 -30.17
CA ARG A 223 7.05 -3.18 -29.27
C ARG A 223 6.35 -1.93 -29.80
N LYS A 224 5.64 -1.20 -28.94
CA LYS A 224 5.04 0.06 -29.31
C LYS A 224 6.24 0.88 -29.67
N ALA A 225 6.22 1.50 -30.84
CA ALA A 225 7.03 2.68 -31.01
C ALA A 225 6.52 3.65 -29.94
N ARG A 226 7.14 3.64 -28.75
CA ARG A 226 7.16 4.83 -27.92
C ARG A 226 7.71 5.87 -28.87
N ALA A 227 6.86 6.80 -29.30
CA ALA A 227 7.36 8.00 -29.95
C ALA A 227 8.57 8.45 -29.11
N ALA A 228 9.68 8.67 -29.81
CA ALA A 228 11.06 8.70 -29.29
C ALA A 228 11.21 9.12 -27.82
N ALA A 229 12.13 8.44 -27.11
CA ALA A 229 12.61 8.76 -25.77
C ALA A 229 12.11 10.13 -25.27
N LEU A 230 11.10 10.10 -24.39
CA LEU A 230 10.51 11.21 -23.65
C LEU A 230 11.24 12.54 -23.92
N GLY A 231 10.83 13.24 -24.97
CA GLY A 231 11.21 14.64 -25.12
C GLY A 231 10.62 15.43 -23.96
N THR A 232 11.06 16.67 -23.76
CA THR A 232 10.39 17.59 -22.81
C THR A 232 9.01 18.06 -23.30
N GLU A 233 8.50 17.51 -24.40
CA GLU A 233 7.14 17.73 -24.85
C GLU A 233 6.17 17.02 -23.89
N ALA A 234 5.34 17.81 -23.21
CA ALA A 234 4.38 17.31 -22.24
C ALA A 234 3.31 16.46 -22.94
N ASP A 235 3.46 15.13 -22.88
CA ASP A 235 2.35 14.22 -23.17
C ASP A 235 1.34 14.34 -22.01
N PRO A 236 0.12 14.86 -22.26
CA PRO A 236 -0.86 15.09 -21.20
C PRO A 236 -1.30 13.80 -20.50
N VAL A 237 -1.26 12.65 -21.18
CA VAL A 237 -1.59 11.37 -20.56
C VAL A 237 -0.48 10.96 -19.61
N MET A 238 0.78 11.04 -20.03
CA MET A 238 1.91 10.69 -19.17
C MET A 238 2.06 11.67 -17.99
N LEU A 239 1.81 12.96 -18.22
CA LEU A 239 1.81 13.96 -17.15
C LEU A 239 0.80 13.59 -16.07
N GLU A 240 -0.42 13.21 -16.46
CA GLU A 240 -1.46 12.80 -15.52
C GLU A 240 -1.09 11.47 -14.82
N VAL A 241 -0.54 10.50 -15.56
CA VAL A 241 -0.08 9.23 -14.96
C VAL A 241 1.01 9.48 -13.91
N PHE A 242 2.04 10.26 -14.23
CA PHE A 242 3.10 10.58 -13.27
C PHE A 242 2.61 11.43 -12.10
N ASN A 243 1.73 12.39 -12.35
CA ASN A 243 1.11 13.19 -11.29
C ASN A 243 0.39 12.28 -10.27
N ASN A 244 -0.44 11.33 -10.75
CA ASN A 244 -1.12 10.38 -9.87
C ASN A 244 -0.15 9.43 -9.16
N LEU A 245 0.91 8.97 -9.83
CA LEU A 245 1.92 8.10 -9.21
C LEU A 245 2.68 8.82 -8.08
N PHE A 246 3.15 10.05 -8.30
CA PHE A 246 3.88 10.80 -7.27
C PHE A 246 2.97 11.24 -6.12
N MET A 247 1.74 11.68 -6.42
CA MET A 247 0.74 11.98 -5.39
C MET A 247 0.41 10.74 -4.56
N SER A 248 0.25 9.58 -5.21
CA SER A 248 0.00 8.32 -4.50
C SER A 248 1.12 7.99 -3.50
N ILE A 249 2.39 8.24 -3.84
CA ILE A 249 3.50 8.05 -2.89
C ILE A 249 3.30 8.93 -1.64
N ALA A 250 3.06 10.24 -1.83
CA ALA A 250 2.86 11.17 -0.72
C ALA A 250 1.64 10.81 0.14
N GLU A 251 0.53 10.38 -0.47
CA GLU A 251 -0.67 9.93 0.23
C GLU A 251 -0.42 8.63 1.02
N GLN A 252 0.26 7.65 0.44
CA GLN A 252 0.59 6.39 1.13
C GLN A 252 1.56 6.60 2.30
N MET A 253 2.50 7.54 2.18
CA MET A 253 3.33 8.00 3.31
C MET A 253 2.44 8.55 4.43
N GLY A 254 1.45 9.37 4.09
CA GLY A 254 0.51 9.95 5.04
C GLY A 254 -0.34 8.89 5.74
N VAL A 255 -0.90 7.93 5.00
CA VAL A 255 -1.66 6.80 5.55
C VAL A 255 -0.78 5.97 6.50
N THR A 256 0.47 5.72 6.14
CA THR A 256 1.43 5.01 7.00
C THR A 256 1.68 5.76 8.30
N LEU A 257 1.91 7.08 8.22
CA LEU A 257 2.14 7.92 9.38
C LEU A 257 0.90 7.96 10.29
N GLN A 258 -0.29 8.13 9.72
CA GLN A 258 -1.56 8.12 10.45
C GLN A 258 -1.78 6.79 11.20
N ASN A 259 -1.58 5.66 10.52
CA ASN A 259 -1.86 4.32 11.05
C ASN A 259 -0.86 3.89 12.14
N THR A 260 0.34 4.46 12.16
CA THR A 260 1.40 4.12 13.13
C THR A 260 1.53 5.15 14.26
N ALA A 261 0.78 6.26 14.19
CA ALA A 261 0.87 7.34 15.17
C ALA A 261 0.16 7.02 16.49
N TYR A 262 0.79 7.48 17.57
CA TYR A 262 0.24 7.53 18.92
C TYR A 262 -0.52 8.84 19.18
N SER A 263 -0.06 9.92 18.53
CA SER A 263 -0.56 11.27 18.72
C SER A 263 -1.96 11.42 18.14
N VAL A 264 -2.90 11.85 18.98
CA VAL A 264 -4.26 12.26 18.54
C VAL A 264 -4.22 13.37 17.48
N ASN A 265 -3.19 14.23 17.52
CA ASN A 265 -3.04 15.31 16.53
C ASN A 265 -2.71 14.74 15.15
N ILE A 266 -1.87 13.70 15.08
CA ILE A 266 -1.53 13.07 13.81
C ILE A 266 -2.67 12.16 13.34
N LYS A 267 -3.19 11.29 14.21
CA LYS A 267 -4.12 10.24 13.79
C LYS A 267 -5.55 10.74 13.49
N GLU A 268 -6.07 11.68 14.31
CA GLU A 268 -7.45 12.17 14.20
C GLU A 268 -7.54 13.55 13.54
N ARG A 269 -6.63 14.47 13.92
CA ARG A 269 -6.63 15.83 13.36
C ARG A 269 -5.91 15.93 12.03
N LEU A 270 -5.20 14.86 11.62
CA LEU A 270 -4.38 14.81 10.41
C LEU A 270 -3.37 15.96 10.34
N ASP A 271 -2.81 16.32 11.50
CA ASP A 271 -1.86 17.42 11.65
C ASP A 271 -0.45 16.98 11.25
N PHE A 272 -0.32 16.61 9.98
CA PHE A 272 0.92 16.20 9.34
C PHE A 272 0.87 16.52 7.85
N SER A 273 2.01 16.45 7.17
CA SER A 273 2.06 16.49 5.71
C SER A 273 3.23 15.66 5.21
N CYS A 274 3.03 15.01 4.06
CA CYS A 274 4.02 14.18 3.41
C CYS A 274 4.25 14.69 2.00
N ALA A 275 5.50 14.73 1.58
CA ALA A 275 5.88 15.27 0.29
C ALA A 275 7.08 14.54 -0.32
N VAL A 276 7.12 14.55 -1.65
CA VAL A 276 8.20 14.04 -2.48
C VAL A 276 8.85 15.23 -3.18
N PHE A 277 10.19 15.25 -3.18
CA PHE A 277 11.00 16.33 -3.75
C PHE A 277 12.01 15.73 -4.73
N ASP A 278 12.39 16.49 -5.75
CA ASP A 278 13.45 16.08 -6.67
C ASP A 278 14.82 16.03 -5.96
N ARG A 279 15.85 15.53 -6.65
CA ARG A 279 17.21 15.43 -6.10
C ARG A 279 17.81 16.76 -5.59
N HIS A 280 17.27 17.91 -6.00
CA HIS A 280 17.72 19.24 -5.61
C HIS A 280 16.87 19.85 -4.47
N GLY A 281 15.81 19.17 -4.04
CA GLY A 281 14.91 19.63 -2.98
C GLY A 281 13.70 20.42 -3.48
N ALA A 282 13.43 20.47 -4.79
CA ALA A 282 12.24 21.10 -5.32
C ALA A 282 11.01 20.20 -5.15
N LEU A 283 9.89 20.77 -4.73
CA LEU A 283 8.65 20.02 -4.47
C LEU A 283 8.09 19.39 -5.76
N VAL A 284 7.84 18.08 -5.72
CA VAL A 284 7.24 17.31 -6.83
C VAL A 284 5.78 16.95 -6.54
N ALA A 285 5.49 16.43 -5.34
CA ALA A 285 4.16 16.04 -4.93
C ALA A 285 3.97 16.22 -3.42
N ASN A 286 2.74 16.51 -2.99
CA ASN A 286 2.40 16.73 -1.58
C ASN A 286 0.96 16.30 -1.27
N ALA A 287 0.77 15.50 -0.23
CA ALA A 287 -0.56 15.08 0.23
C ALA A 287 -1.31 16.24 0.93
N PRO A 288 -2.54 16.55 0.51
CA PRO A 288 -3.27 17.73 0.99
C PRO A 288 -3.85 17.50 2.39
N HIS A 289 -3.11 17.90 3.43
CA HIS A 289 -3.59 17.85 4.81
C HIS A 289 -3.53 19.23 5.49
N MET A 290 -2.36 19.89 5.51
CA MET A 290 -2.19 21.18 6.20
C MET A 290 -1.50 22.22 5.30
N PRO A 291 -2.21 23.28 4.83
CA PRO A 291 -1.67 24.23 3.87
C PRO A 291 -0.42 24.98 4.30
N VAL A 292 -0.23 25.19 5.61
CA VAL A 292 0.93 25.88 6.16
C VAL A 292 2.24 25.08 5.96
N HIS A 293 2.16 23.75 5.86
CA HIS A 293 3.33 22.90 5.61
C HIS A 293 3.83 23.00 4.16
N LEU A 294 2.93 23.30 3.21
CA LEU A 294 3.23 23.30 1.77
C LEU A 294 4.33 24.30 1.40
N GLY A 295 4.35 25.47 2.04
CA GLY A 295 5.22 26.57 1.65
C GLY A 295 6.59 26.61 2.33
N SER A 296 6.86 25.71 3.28
CA SER A 296 8.12 25.76 4.06
C SER A 296 8.89 24.44 4.15
N MET A 297 8.27 23.30 3.79
CA MET A 297 8.98 22.01 3.78
C MET A 297 10.09 21.93 2.72
N ASP A 298 9.93 22.61 1.59
CA ASP A 298 10.99 22.73 0.56
C ASP A 298 12.27 23.34 1.16
N ARG A 299 12.15 24.40 1.97
CA ARG A 299 13.28 25.02 2.68
C ARG A 299 13.92 24.10 3.71
N SER A 300 13.13 23.25 4.37
CA SER A 300 13.64 22.21 5.27
C SER A 300 14.51 21.21 4.52
N VAL A 301 14.04 20.70 3.37
CA VAL A 301 14.77 19.75 2.54
C VAL A 301 16.04 20.38 1.95
N GLU A 302 15.94 21.58 1.38
CA GLU A 302 17.10 22.34 0.88
C GLU A 302 18.16 22.57 1.96
N THR A 303 17.73 22.82 3.21
CA THR A 303 18.65 23.02 4.34
C THR A 303 19.37 21.74 4.71
N VAL A 304 18.66 20.60 4.78
CA VAL A 304 19.29 19.29 5.01
C VAL A 304 20.33 18.99 3.93
N ILE A 305 19.99 19.20 2.66
CA ILE A 305 20.92 19.01 1.54
C ILE A 305 22.17 19.89 1.70
N ARG A 306 21.97 21.18 2.01
CA ARG A 306 23.07 22.15 2.15
C ARG A 306 23.99 21.82 3.33
N LEU A 307 23.43 21.55 4.50
CA LEU A 307 24.21 21.37 5.74
C LEU A 307 24.94 20.02 5.80
N ASN A 308 24.45 19.02 5.07
CA ASN A 308 25.05 17.69 5.05
C ASN A 308 25.73 17.37 3.70
N SER A 309 25.97 18.38 2.86
CA SER A 309 26.57 18.19 1.53
C SER A 309 27.93 17.50 1.64
N GLY A 310 28.06 16.35 0.95
CA GLY A 310 29.26 15.51 1.00
C GLY A 310 29.28 14.46 2.13
N ASP A 311 28.27 14.43 3.00
CA ASP A 311 28.15 13.50 4.14
C ASP A 311 26.71 12.97 4.28
N ILE A 312 26.11 12.56 3.15
CA ILE A 312 24.79 11.91 3.10
C ILE A 312 24.99 10.48 2.57
N HIS A 313 24.53 9.49 3.32
CA HIS A 313 24.68 8.09 2.99
C HIS A 313 23.33 7.38 2.84
N PRO A 314 23.29 6.24 2.13
CA PRO A 314 22.16 5.34 2.15
C PRO A 314 21.76 4.97 3.59
N GLY A 315 20.47 5.15 3.89
CA GLY A 315 19.90 4.89 5.22
C GLY A 315 20.05 6.01 6.23
N ASP A 316 20.63 7.17 5.87
CA ASP A 316 20.58 8.35 6.72
C ASP A 316 19.17 8.96 6.73
N VAL A 317 18.77 9.55 7.85
CA VAL A 317 17.53 10.32 7.98
C VAL A 317 17.82 11.52 8.87
N PHE A 318 17.28 12.68 8.50
CA PHE A 318 17.51 13.95 9.19
C PHE A 318 16.20 14.52 9.75
N ALA A 319 16.27 15.21 10.87
CA ALA A 319 15.14 15.88 11.52
C ALA A 319 15.47 17.36 11.78
N LEU A 320 14.49 18.23 11.55
CA LEU A 320 14.56 19.64 11.93
C LEU A 320 13.19 20.23 12.23
N ASN A 321 13.14 21.25 13.09
CA ASN A 321 11.96 22.07 13.37
C ASN A 321 12.31 23.56 13.44
N ALA A 322 13.58 23.92 13.25
CA ALA A 322 14.07 25.30 13.36
C ALA A 322 13.30 26.23 12.42
N PRO A 323 12.59 27.26 12.94
CA PRO A 323 11.78 28.17 12.11
C PRO A 323 12.61 28.91 11.06
N TYR A 324 13.89 29.15 11.37
CA TYR A 324 14.85 29.81 10.48
C TYR A 324 15.21 28.99 9.23
N ASN A 325 14.96 27.67 9.26
CA ASN A 325 15.36 26.70 8.25
C ASN A 325 14.16 25.94 7.66
N GLY A 326 13.00 26.60 7.58
CA GLY A 326 11.79 26.05 6.98
C GLY A 326 10.84 25.35 7.97
N GLY A 327 11.20 25.26 9.25
CA GLY A 327 10.24 24.94 10.30
C GLY A 327 9.12 25.99 10.38
N THR A 328 7.92 25.56 10.75
CA THR A 328 6.75 26.45 10.95
C THR A 328 6.72 26.98 12.39
N HIS A 329 6.98 26.08 13.33
CA HIS A 329 7.18 26.30 14.78
C HIS A 329 7.81 25.02 15.35
N LEU A 330 8.31 25.06 16.58
CA LEU A 330 9.05 23.92 17.16
C LEU A 330 8.25 22.61 17.25
N PRO A 331 6.93 22.61 17.53
CA PRO A 331 6.12 21.40 17.51
C PRO A 331 6.07 20.66 16.18
N ASP A 332 6.30 21.34 15.05
CA ASP A 332 6.28 20.71 13.73
C ASP A 332 7.67 20.20 13.36
N ILE A 333 7.90 18.91 13.62
CA ILE A 333 9.16 18.25 13.29
C ILE A 333 9.09 17.72 11.86
N THR A 334 10.03 18.15 11.02
CA THR A 334 10.19 17.67 9.65
C THR A 334 11.30 16.63 9.60
N VAL A 335 10.96 15.43 9.16
CA VAL A 335 11.88 14.33 8.91
C VAL A 335 12.13 14.24 7.40
N VAL A 336 13.40 14.22 7.00
CA VAL A 336 13.86 14.24 5.60
C VAL A 336 14.72 13.01 5.33
N THR A 337 14.32 12.24 4.32
CA THR A 337 14.95 10.96 3.96
C THR A 337 15.43 11.01 2.50
N PRO A 338 16.73 10.81 2.22
CA PRO A 338 17.25 10.62 0.87
C PRO A 338 16.86 9.25 0.33
N VAL A 339 16.42 9.21 -0.93
CA VAL A 339 16.17 7.96 -1.66
C VAL A 339 17.25 7.77 -2.72
N PHE A 340 18.03 6.71 -2.57
CA PHE A 340 19.13 6.37 -3.48
C PHE A 340 18.67 5.43 -4.60
N ASP A 341 19.47 5.35 -5.65
CA ASP A 341 19.35 4.31 -6.68
C ASP A 341 19.67 2.91 -6.12
N ASP A 342 19.38 1.88 -6.91
CA ASP A 342 19.60 0.47 -6.52
C ASP A 342 21.08 0.19 -6.21
N ALA A 343 22.01 0.91 -6.84
CA ALA A 343 23.44 0.82 -6.58
C ALA A 343 23.90 1.58 -5.33
N GLN A 344 22.98 2.31 -4.67
CA GLN A 344 23.23 3.10 -3.47
C GLN A 344 24.33 4.17 -3.65
N SER A 345 24.40 4.75 -4.84
CA SER A 345 25.47 5.64 -5.30
C SER A 345 25.00 7.07 -5.54
N GLU A 346 23.78 7.25 -6.04
CA GLU A 346 23.22 8.56 -6.36
C GLU A 346 21.85 8.75 -5.69
N ILE A 347 21.59 9.96 -5.22
CA ILE A 347 20.27 10.33 -4.69
C ILE A 347 19.34 10.63 -5.87
N LEU A 348 18.27 9.86 -5.99
CA LEU A 348 17.25 10.03 -7.01
C LEU A 348 16.28 11.15 -6.65
N PHE A 349 15.81 11.15 -5.40
CA PHE A 349 14.80 12.07 -4.88
C PHE A 349 14.82 12.08 -3.35
N TRP A 350 14.02 12.95 -2.75
CA TRP A 350 13.86 13.04 -1.29
C TRP A 350 12.40 12.86 -0.89
N ALA A 351 12.19 12.23 0.25
CA ALA A 351 10.90 12.17 0.92
C ALA A 351 10.97 13.01 2.20
N ALA A 352 9.92 13.79 2.48
CA ALA A 352 9.79 14.47 3.76
C ALA A 352 8.42 14.24 4.37
N SER A 353 8.42 14.10 5.70
CA SER A 353 7.23 14.00 6.53
C SER A 353 7.34 15.01 7.65
N ARG A 354 6.34 15.88 7.78
CA ARG A 354 6.21 16.82 8.89
C ARG A 354 5.03 16.40 9.75
N GLY A 355 5.22 16.27 11.05
CA GLY A 355 4.15 15.95 11.99
C GLY A 355 4.12 16.93 13.16
N HIS A 356 2.93 17.22 13.65
CA HIS A 356 2.73 18.07 14.81
C HIS A 356 2.82 17.27 16.12
N HIS A 357 3.82 17.60 16.95
CA HIS A 357 4.04 16.98 18.25
C HIS A 357 3.40 17.81 19.36
N ALA A 358 2.69 17.14 20.28
CA ALA A 358 1.99 17.82 21.36
C ALA A 358 2.94 18.40 22.43
N ASP A 359 4.16 17.87 22.51
CA ASP A 359 5.17 18.27 23.48
C ASP A 359 6.55 18.17 22.83
N VAL A 360 7.24 19.31 22.80
CA VAL A 360 8.66 19.44 22.43
C VAL A 360 9.40 20.24 23.52
N GLY A 361 8.82 20.32 24.73
CA GLY A 361 9.32 21.11 25.84
C GLY A 361 8.65 22.47 25.99
N GLY A 362 9.44 23.48 26.36
CA GLY A 362 8.98 24.87 26.51
C GLY A 362 8.49 25.20 27.93
N THR A 363 8.28 26.49 28.21
CA THR A 363 7.98 27.00 29.56
C THR A 363 6.64 26.55 30.13
N ALA A 364 5.66 26.20 29.28
CA ALA A 364 4.34 25.77 29.69
C ALA A 364 3.94 24.45 28.98
N PRO A 365 3.11 23.59 29.61
CA PRO A 365 2.58 22.41 28.95
C PRO A 365 1.69 22.77 27.75
N GLY A 366 1.91 22.09 26.62
CA GLY A 366 1.17 22.30 25.38
C GLY A 366 2.10 22.67 24.22
N SER A 367 1.50 22.89 23.05
CA SER A 367 2.23 23.14 21.80
C SER A 367 3.03 24.46 21.82
N MET A 368 2.42 25.57 22.25
CA MET A 368 3.07 26.88 22.31
C MET A 368 2.59 27.69 23.52
N THR A 369 3.51 28.40 24.16
CA THR A 369 3.21 29.37 25.22
C THR A 369 3.10 30.79 24.64
N PRO A 370 2.02 31.55 24.92
CA PRO A 370 1.91 32.94 24.47
C PRO A 370 2.82 33.89 25.25
N LEU A 371 3.55 33.39 26.25
CA LEU A 371 4.43 34.17 27.12
C LEU A 371 5.91 34.06 26.72
N ALA A 372 6.25 33.21 25.74
CA ALA A 372 7.62 33.12 25.25
C ALA A 372 8.04 34.45 24.60
N THR A 373 9.24 34.88 24.96
CA THR A 373 9.94 36.06 24.43
C THR A 373 11.17 35.67 23.62
N THR A 374 11.61 34.40 23.74
CA THR A 374 12.71 33.80 22.99
C THR A 374 12.33 32.41 22.50
N VAL A 375 12.95 31.92 21.42
CA VAL A 375 12.64 30.61 20.83
C VAL A 375 12.98 29.46 21.79
N ASP A 376 14.02 29.60 22.62
CA ASP A 376 14.37 28.61 23.65
C ASP A 376 13.24 28.42 24.67
N GLU A 377 12.43 29.46 24.95
CA GLU A 377 11.27 29.35 25.86
C GLU A 377 10.09 28.58 25.24
N GLU A 378 10.08 28.38 23.92
CA GLU A 378 9.04 27.64 23.18
C GLU A 378 9.30 26.13 23.19
N GLY A 379 10.55 25.69 23.32
CA GLY A 379 10.89 24.25 23.36
C GLY A 379 12.24 23.92 22.74
N VAL A 380 12.46 22.63 22.52
CA VAL A 380 13.70 22.09 21.97
C VAL A 380 13.75 22.34 20.47
N LEU A 381 14.82 23.01 20.03
CA LEU A 381 15.08 23.34 18.64
C LEU A 381 16.02 22.30 17.99
N PHE A 382 15.58 21.76 16.86
CA PHE A 382 16.34 20.89 15.97
C PHE A 382 16.74 21.68 14.73
N ASP A 383 18.02 22.05 14.66
CA ASP A 383 18.53 22.79 13.50
C ASP A 383 18.81 21.86 12.31
N ASN A 384 19.56 20.78 12.56
CA ASN A 384 19.80 19.67 11.64
C ASN A 384 20.30 18.47 12.46
N PHE A 385 19.41 17.55 12.79
CA PHE A 385 19.74 16.37 13.58
C PHE A 385 19.68 15.10 12.73
N ARG A 386 20.79 14.39 12.56
CA ARG A 386 20.78 13.04 11.96
C ARG A 386 20.12 12.06 12.94
N ILE A 387 18.86 11.73 12.69
CA ILE A 387 18.03 10.87 13.55
C ILE A 387 18.20 9.38 13.24
N VAL A 388 18.56 9.04 12.00
CA VAL A 388 19.02 7.70 11.62
C VAL A 388 20.37 7.86 10.94
N ASP A 389 21.35 7.08 11.40
CA ASP A 389 22.71 7.05 10.84
C ASP A 389 22.94 5.70 10.19
N ARG A 390 22.94 5.68 8.85
CA ARG A 390 23.12 4.48 8.03
C ARG A 390 22.25 3.29 8.47
N GLY A 391 20.95 3.56 8.69
CA GLY A 391 19.96 2.57 9.11
C GLY A 391 19.88 2.33 10.63
N ARG A 392 20.76 2.94 11.45
CA ARG A 392 20.68 2.88 12.92
C ARG A 392 19.89 4.06 13.46
N PHE A 393 18.72 3.81 14.05
CA PHE A 393 17.97 4.83 14.77
C PHE A 393 18.74 5.30 16.02
N ARG A 394 18.89 6.61 16.16
CA ARG A 394 19.68 7.26 17.22
C ARG A 394 18.79 7.68 18.40
N GLU A 395 18.04 6.71 18.92
CA GLU A 395 17.02 6.93 19.97
C GLU A 395 17.59 7.60 21.21
N LYS A 396 18.70 7.10 21.76
CA LYS A 396 19.33 7.68 22.96
C LYS A 396 19.80 9.11 22.73
N GLU A 397 20.34 9.40 21.54
CA GLU A 397 20.78 10.74 21.18
C GLU A 397 19.59 11.70 21.01
N LEU A 398 18.47 11.22 20.47
CA LEU A 398 17.23 11.99 20.37
C LEU A 398 16.62 12.25 21.75
N GLU A 399 16.54 11.23 22.61
CA GLU A 399 16.08 11.37 24.00
C GLU A 399 16.93 12.40 24.77
N THR A 400 18.25 12.34 24.61
CA THR A 400 19.17 13.31 25.21
C THR A 400 18.89 14.71 24.66
N LEU A 401 18.72 14.88 23.35
CA LEU A 401 18.40 16.17 22.75
C LEU A 401 17.09 16.76 23.28
N LEU A 402 16.08 15.92 23.50
CA LEU A 402 14.77 16.32 24.02
C LEU A 402 14.77 16.62 25.53
N THR A 403 15.71 16.05 26.28
CA THR A 403 15.74 16.15 27.76
C THR A 403 16.85 17.04 28.32
N ASP A 404 17.94 17.26 27.57
CA ASP A 404 19.04 18.14 27.93
C ASP A 404 18.80 19.58 27.41
N HIS A 405 17.73 20.20 27.92
CA HIS A 405 17.33 21.56 27.58
C HIS A 405 16.80 22.27 28.84
N PRO A 406 16.94 23.60 28.99
CA PRO A 406 16.38 24.33 30.15
C PRO A 406 14.86 24.16 30.30
N TYR A 407 14.17 23.89 29.19
CA TYR A 407 12.75 23.59 29.13
C TYR A 407 12.53 22.29 28.37
N PRO A 408 12.81 21.13 28.98
CA PRO A 408 12.86 19.85 28.28
C PRO A 408 11.46 19.33 27.94
N ALA A 409 11.39 18.42 26.96
CA ALA A 409 10.18 17.65 26.70
C ALA A 409 9.79 16.86 27.97
N ARG A 410 8.50 16.85 28.27
CA ARG A 410 7.91 16.23 29.46
C ARG A 410 7.62 14.76 29.22
N ASN A 411 7.32 14.39 27.97
CA ASN A 411 7.11 13.02 27.51
C ASN A 411 7.84 12.80 26.18
N PRO A 412 9.19 12.68 26.20
CA PRO A 412 10.04 12.57 25.02
C PRO A 412 9.80 11.29 24.20
#